data_AF-A0A497J427-F1
#
_entry.id   AF-A0A497J427-F1
#
_cell.length_a   1.000
_cell.length_b   1.000
_cell.length_c   1.000
_cell.angle_alpha   90.00
_cell.angle_beta   90.00
_cell.angle_gamma   90.00
#
_symmetry.space_group_name_H-M   'P 1'
#
loop_
_entity.id
_entity.type
_entity.pdbx_description
1 polymer ?
#
loop_
_entity_poly.entity_id
_entity_poly.type
_entity_poly.pdbx_seq_one_letter_code
_entity_poly.pdbx_strand_id
1 'polypeptide(L)'
;MLSAFQARLDTAGTGKLVLYAADDSTVATLVLSSPCAGAPADGTLAFSSIADDDSASGGTVSYASLLDGNDVEVTRLTVGDSASYDIEISPNTTVQSGATVSFTGTLTFQIQ
;
A
#
# COMPACT_ATOMS: atom_id res chain seq x y z
N MET A 1 12.00 2.24 -16.63
CA MET A 1 11.73 2.92 -15.35
C MET A 1 10.70 2.15 -14.53
N LEU A 2 9.55 1.78 -15.10
CA LEU A 2 8.51 1.00 -14.41
C LEU A 2 8.94 -0.43 -14.02
N SER A 3 9.76 -1.10 -14.84
CA SER A 3 10.38 -2.40 -14.48
C SER A 3 11.37 -2.32 -13.32
N ALA A 4 12.01 -1.17 -13.10
CA ALA A 4 12.91 -0.96 -11.98
C ALA A 4 12.14 -0.70 -10.68
N PHE A 5 10.97 -0.04 -10.76
CA PHE A 5 10.06 0.11 -9.64
C PHE A 5 9.49 -1.24 -9.20
N GLN A 6 9.05 -2.06 -10.16
CA GLN A 6 8.60 -3.43 -9.87
C GLN A 6 9.71 -4.26 -9.22
N ALA A 7 10.90 -4.26 -9.83
CA ALA A 7 12.05 -4.98 -9.28
C ALA A 7 12.44 -4.49 -7.88
N ARG A 8 12.31 -3.19 -7.63
CA ARG A 8 12.53 -2.62 -6.30
C ARG A 8 11.50 -3.16 -5.31
N LEU A 9 10.22 -3.16 -5.65
CA LEU A 9 9.15 -3.63 -4.76
C LEU A 9 9.26 -5.13 -4.45
N ASP A 10 9.73 -5.93 -5.41
CA ASP A 10 10.01 -7.37 -5.25
C ASP A 10 11.41 -7.65 -4.67
N THR A 11 12.17 -6.64 -4.25
CA THR A 11 13.53 -6.85 -3.75
C THR A 11 13.49 -7.67 -2.46
N ALA A 12 14.24 -8.77 -2.44
CA ALA A 12 14.34 -9.75 -1.35
C ALA A 12 13.05 -10.54 -1.00
N GLY A 13 11.98 -10.43 -1.79
CA GLY A 13 10.76 -11.23 -1.60
C GLY A 13 9.47 -10.48 -1.92
N THR A 14 8.55 -10.48 -0.96
CA THR A 14 7.25 -9.79 -1.01
C THR A 14 7.35 -8.40 -0.41
N GLY A 15 6.89 -7.37 -1.12
CA GLY A 15 6.70 -6.03 -0.58
C GLY A 15 5.51 -5.93 0.37
N LYS A 16 5.28 -4.73 0.92
CA LYS A 16 4.17 -4.44 1.85
C LYS A 16 3.52 -3.12 1.53
N LEU A 17 2.21 -3.04 1.74
CA LEU A 17 1.47 -1.79 1.86
C LEU A 17 1.22 -1.53 3.34
N VAL A 18 1.77 -0.46 3.87
CA VAL A 18 1.62 -0.10 5.29
C VAL A 18 0.79 1.16 5.41
N LEU A 19 -0.27 1.12 6.22
CA LEU A 19 -1.08 2.27 6.57
C LEU A 19 -0.52 2.90 7.85
N TYR A 20 -0.40 4.23 7.86
CA TYR A 20 0.15 4.97 8.98
C TYR A 20 -0.82 6.03 9.48
N ALA A 21 -0.73 6.34 10.77
CA ALA A 21 -1.32 7.52 11.36
C ALA A 21 -0.41 8.74 11.18
N ALA A 22 -0.91 9.92 11.53
CA ALA A 22 -0.18 11.18 11.36
C ALA A 22 1.09 11.31 12.23
N ASP A 23 1.24 10.44 13.23
CA ASP A 23 2.41 10.34 14.12
C ASP A 23 3.40 9.24 13.70
N ASP A 24 3.26 8.72 12.48
CA ASP A 24 4.05 7.64 11.90
C ASP A 24 3.90 6.28 12.60
N SER A 25 2.89 6.12 13.47
CA SER A 25 2.53 4.81 14.00
C SER A 25 1.85 3.96 12.93
N THR A 26 2.22 2.68 12.87
CA THR A 26 1.59 1.72 11.95
C THR A 26 0.17 1.43 12.41
N VAL A 27 -0.80 1.62 11.50
CA VAL A 27 -2.22 1.31 11.70
C VAL A 27 -2.51 -0.11 11.24
N ALA A 28 -2.03 -0.48 10.05
CA ALA A 28 -2.20 -1.81 9.46
C ALA A 28 -1.06 -2.12 8.48
N THR A 29 -0.71 -3.40 8.32
CA THR A 29 0.31 -3.89 7.39
C THR A 29 -0.26 -4.99 6.51
N LEU A 30 -0.41 -4.68 5.22
CA LEU A 30 -0.87 -5.64 4.22
C LEU A 30 0.31 -6.16 3.41
N VAL A 31 0.44 -7.48 3.32
CA VAL A 31 1.54 -8.12 2.58
C VAL A 31 1.17 -8.26 1.11
N LEU A 32 2.07 -7.89 0.22
CA LEU A 32 1.89 -8.03 -1.22
C LEU A 32 2.40 -9.41 -1.65
N SER A 33 1.67 -10.15 -2.48
CA SER A 33 2.21 -11.41 -3.01
C SER A 33 3.31 -11.15 -4.04
N SER A 34 4.27 -12.07 -4.21
CA SER A 34 5.29 -11.92 -5.25
C SER A 34 4.83 -12.62 -6.54
N PRO A 35 4.92 -11.97 -7.72
CA PRO A 35 5.35 -10.58 -7.94
C PRO A 35 4.29 -9.56 -7.49
N CYS A 36 4.76 -8.50 -6.81
CA CYS A 36 3.91 -7.54 -6.09
C CYS A 36 2.98 -6.76 -7.01
N ALA A 37 3.41 -6.45 -8.22
CA ALA A 37 2.54 -5.84 -9.20
C ALA A 37 2.63 -6.57 -10.54
N GLY A 38 1.49 -6.56 -11.24
CA GLY A 38 1.38 -7.07 -12.59
C GLY A 38 2.18 -6.24 -13.58
N ALA A 39 2.44 -6.80 -14.77
CA ALA A 39 3.09 -6.08 -15.84
C ALA A 39 2.34 -4.75 -16.07
N PRO A 40 3.03 -3.61 -15.93
CA PRO A 40 2.34 -2.34 -16.00
C PRO A 40 1.78 -2.11 -17.39
N ALA A 41 0.49 -1.80 -17.46
CA ALA A 41 -0.18 -1.35 -18.67
C ALA A 41 -0.44 0.15 -18.54
N ASP A 42 -0.08 0.92 -19.57
CA ASP A 42 -0.39 2.36 -19.65
C ASP A 42 0.06 3.19 -18.43
N GLY A 43 1.21 2.83 -17.83
CA GLY A 43 1.78 3.51 -16.66
C GLY A 43 1.22 3.03 -15.31
N THR A 44 0.20 2.18 -15.31
CA THR A 44 -0.48 1.69 -14.11
C THR A 44 0.16 0.39 -13.61
N LEU A 45 0.53 0.33 -12.33
CA LEU A 45 0.91 -0.92 -11.66
C LEU A 45 -0.25 -1.41 -10.81
N ALA A 46 -0.94 -2.45 -11.28
CA ALA A 46 -1.96 -3.13 -10.50
C ALA A 46 -1.32 -4.18 -9.59
N PHE A 47 -1.66 -4.17 -8.29
CA PHE A 47 -1.25 -5.22 -7.37
C PHE A 47 -1.95 -6.53 -7.72
N SER A 48 -1.18 -7.63 -7.80
CA SER A 48 -1.67 -8.95 -8.23
C SER A 48 -2.51 -9.62 -7.13
N SER A 49 -2.06 -9.52 -5.87
CA SER A 49 -2.89 -9.72 -4.68
C SER A 49 -2.27 -9.04 -3.46
N ILE A 50 -3.14 -8.56 -2.58
CA ILE A 50 -2.80 -7.96 -1.29
C ILE A 50 -3.45 -8.85 -0.23
N ALA A 51 -2.65 -9.37 0.69
CA ALA A 51 -3.14 -10.14 1.83
C ALA A 51 -3.74 -9.21 2.87
N ASP A 52 -4.85 -9.65 3.47
CA ASP A 52 -5.50 -8.93 4.55
C ASP A 52 -4.57 -8.84 5.77
N ASP A 53 -4.65 -7.73 6.50
CA ASP A 53 -4.08 -7.62 7.85
C ASP A 53 -5.13 -8.10 8.84
N ASP A 54 -5.03 -9.34 9.30
CA ASP A 54 -5.98 -9.93 10.26
C ASP A 54 -5.82 -9.43 11.71
N SER A 55 -4.81 -8.59 11.99
CA SER A 55 -4.52 -8.12 13.35
C SER A 55 -3.94 -6.71 13.33
N ALA A 56 -4.70 -5.76 12.76
CA ALA A 56 -4.27 -4.37 12.68
C ALA A 56 -3.92 -3.78 14.06
N SER A 57 -2.91 -2.91 14.09
CA SER A 57 -2.53 -2.16 15.30
C SER A 57 -3.63 -1.19 15.74
N GLY A 58 -4.38 -0.66 14.76
CA GLY A 58 -5.45 0.31 14.95
C GLY A 58 -4.99 1.77 14.93
N GLY A 59 -5.94 2.69 14.80
CA GLY A 59 -5.70 4.13 14.69
C GLY A 59 -6.37 4.77 13.48
N THR A 60 -6.19 6.08 13.32
CA THR A 60 -6.74 6.85 12.20
C THR A 60 -5.74 6.88 11.06
N VAL A 61 -6.13 6.37 9.88
CA VAL A 61 -5.28 6.36 8.69
C VAL A 61 -5.06 7.79 8.17
N SER A 62 -3.81 8.16 7.95
CA SER A 62 -3.39 9.48 7.46
C SER A 62 -2.55 9.43 6.19
N TYR A 63 -1.80 8.36 5.95
CA TYR A 63 -1.07 8.10 4.71
C TYR A 63 -0.76 6.61 4.60
N ALA A 64 -0.19 6.20 3.47
CA ALA A 64 0.35 4.85 3.32
C ALA A 64 1.73 4.87 2.67
N SER A 65 2.49 3.79 2.81
CA SER A 65 3.73 3.61 2.08
C SER A 65 3.83 2.20 1.51
N LEU A 66 4.47 2.12 0.34
CA LEU A 66 4.91 0.86 -0.23
C LEU A 66 6.35 0.60 0.19
N LEU A 67 6.56 -0.56 0.81
CA LEU A 67 7.87 -1.02 1.27
C LEU A 67 8.29 -2.23 0.44
N ASP A 68 9.59 -2.34 0.14
CA ASP A 68 10.17 -3.55 -0.45
C ASP A 68 10.28 -4.69 0.57
N GLY A 69 10.72 -5.87 0.14
CA GLY A 69 10.89 -7.03 1.01
C GLY A 69 11.95 -6.87 2.11
N ASN A 70 12.71 -5.77 2.13
CA ASN A 70 13.64 -5.40 3.20
C ASN A 70 13.09 -4.26 4.09
N ASP A 71 11.80 -3.96 4.01
CA ASP A 71 11.14 -2.86 4.74
C ASP A 71 11.68 -1.46 4.40
N VAL A 72 12.25 -1.29 3.19
CA VAL A 72 12.68 0.03 2.70
C VAL A 72 11.53 0.70 1.94
N GLU A 73 11.19 1.94 2.31
CA GLU A 73 10.17 2.73 1.61
C GLU A 73 10.56 2.93 0.14
N VAL A 74 9.73 2.40 -0.75
CA VAL A 74 9.83 2.59 -2.20
C VAL A 74 9.15 3.88 -2.61
N THR A 75 7.96 4.12 -2.07
CA THR A 75 7.21 5.38 -2.26
C THR A 75 6.19 5.58 -1.15
N ARG A 76 5.93 6.85 -0.86
CA ARG A 76 4.79 7.27 -0.04
C ARG A 76 3.56 7.48 -0.91
N LEU A 77 2.41 7.16 -0.37
CA LEU A 77 1.09 7.24 -0.99
C LEU A 77 0.20 8.16 -0.17
N THR A 78 -0.59 8.95 -0.89
CA THR A 78 -1.62 9.80 -0.33
C THR A 78 -2.94 9.03 -0.18
N VAL A 79 -3.68 9.31 0.89
CA VAL A 79 -4.99 8.69 1.19
C VAL A 79 -6.06 9.78 1.26
N GLY A 80 -7.25 9.52 0.74
CA GLY A 80 -8.38 10.44 0.83
C GLY A 80 -9.61 9.95 0.07
N ASP A 81 -10.65 10.77 -0.06
CA ASP A 81 -11.98 10.39 -0.59
C ASP A 81 -12.23 10.83 -2.03
N SER A 82 -11.18 10.96 -2.82
CA SER A 82 -11.31 11.34 -4.23
C SER A 82 -10.29 10.63 -5.10
N ALA A 83 -10.59 10.53 -6.40
CA ALA A 83 -9.71 9.94 -7.40
C ALA A 83 -8.37 10.69 -7.61
N SER A 84 -8.14 11.80 -6.92
CA SER A 84 -6.86 12.50 -6.91
C SER A 84 -5.85 11.93 -5.90
N TYR A 85 -6.30 11.07 -5.00
CA TYR A 85 -5.44 10.37 -4.04
C TYR A 85 -5.01 9.00 -4.60
N ASP A 86 -3.85 8.52 -4.15
CA ASP A 86 -3.34 7.21 -4.57
C ASP A 86 -4.23 6.07 -4.01
N ILE A 87 -4.74 6.26 -2.79
CA ILE A 87 -5.64 5.34 -2.08
C ILE A 87 -6.94 6.06 -1.73
N GLU A 88 -8.07 5.51 -2.19
CA GLU A 88 -9.38 6.00 -1.83
C GLU A 88 -9.85 5.41 -0.48
N ILE A 89 -9.80 6.21 0.58
CA ILE A 89 -10.27 5.89 1.92
C ILE A 89 -11.01 7.10 2.47
N SER A 90 -12.17 6.90 3.08
CA SER A 90 -12.92 7.99 3.70
C SER A 90 -12.05 8.73 4.74
N PRO A 91 -12.05 10.07 4.76
CA PRO A 91 -11.26 10.83 5.72
C PRO A 91 -11.62 10.42 7.15
N ASN A 92 -10.60 10.35 8.01
CA ASN A 92 -10.72 9.92 9.40
C ASN A 92 -11.13 8.46 9.61
N THR A 93 -10.94 7.59 8.61
CA THR A 93 -11.15 6.14 8.78
C THR A 93 -10.30 5.64 9.95
N THR A 94 -10.99 5.14 10.97
CA THR A 94 -10.36 4.57 12.18
C THR A 94 -10.43 3.05 12.09
N VAL A 95 -9.26 2.42 12.13
CA VAL A 95 -9.13 0.97 12.23
C VAL A 95 -9.09 0.61 13.71
N GLN A 96 -9.88 -0.39 14.10
CA GLN A 96 -9.82 -0.91 15.47
C GLN A 96 -8.62 -1.85 15.61
N SER A 97 -7.99 -1.86 16.78
CA SER A 97 -6.94 -2.84 17.07
C SER A 97 -7.51 -4.26 16.99
N GLY A 98 -6.78 -5.16 16.33
CA GLY A 98 -7.19 -6.54 16.08
C GLY A 98 -8.25 -6.70 14.98
N ALA A 99 -8.60 -5.64 14.25
CA ALA A 99 -9.50 -5.73 13.12
C ALA A 99 -8.80 -6.32 11.89
N THR A 100 -9.57 -7.03 11.07
CA THR A 100 -9.16 -7.37 9.71
C THR A 100 -9.23 -6.13 8.81
N VAL A 101 -8.12 -5.77 8.16
CA VAL A 101 -8.06 -4.73 7.13
C VAL A 101 -7.76 -5.39 5.79
N SER A 102 -8.75 -5.33 4.90
CA SER A 102 -8.63 -5.80 3.52
C SER A 102 -8.51 -4.63 2.55
N PHE A 103 -7.68 -4.77 1.52
CA PHE A 103 -7.60 -3.82 0.42
C PHE A 103 -8.13 -4.46 -0.87
N THR A 104 -9.25 -3.95 -1.38
CA THR A 104 -9.94 -4.53 -2.55
C THR A 104 -9.84 -3.64 -3.80
N GLY A 105 -8.96 -2.64 -3.80
CA GLY A 105 -8.82 -1.65 -4.87
C GLY A 105 -7.66 -1.92 -5.84
N THR A 106 -7.48 -1.00 -6.79
CA THR A 106 -6.31 -0.92 -7.68
C THR A 106 -5.57 0.37 -7.36
N LEU A 107 -4.27 0.31 -7.07
CA LEU A 107 -3.44 1.51 -6.96
C LEU A 107 -3.01 1.95 -8.36
N THR A 108 -3.25 3.22 -8.69
CA THR A 108 -2.85 3.78 -9.99
C THR A 108 -1.67 4.71 -9.79
N PHE A 109 -0.52 4.33 -10.33
CA PHE A 109 0.64 5.22 -10.40
C PHE A 109 0.61 5.98 -11.72
N GLN A 110 0.70 7.31 -11.69
CA GLN A 110 1.14 8.07 -12.85
C GLN A 110 2.62 8.39 -12.67
N ILE A 111 3.49 7.50 -13.12
CA ILE A 111 4.92 7.84 -13.21
C ILE A 111 5.09 8.73 -14.44
N GLN A 112 5.22 10.05 -14.22
CA GLN A 112 5.63 11.00 -15.26
C GLN A 112 7.05 10.72 -15.75
#